data_AF-X1S4B5-F1
#
_entry.id   AF-X1S4B5-F1
#
_cell.length_a   1.000
_cell.length_b   1.000
_cell.length_c   1.000
_cell.angle_alpha   90.00
_cell.angle_beta   90.00
_cell.angle_gamma   90.00
#
_symmetry.space_group_name_H-M   'P 1'
#
loop_
_entity.id
_entity.type
_entity.pdbx_description
1 polymer ?
#
loop_
_entity_poly.entity_id
_entity_poly.type
_entity_poly.pdbx_seq_one_letter_code
_entity_poly.pdbx_strand_id
1 'polypeptide(L)'
;EDLVITVENSHIRKIEQKEKKANLIKKYPISEKTKIKIDHISIGMNEKASNPYILVELAKMRGVVNLMIFQLQGSRSPLNIPNHSGNFPAPKISLEVDGEQIIRNGKLKTNIY
;
A
#
# COMPACT_ATOMS: atom_id res chain seq x y z
N GLU A 1 4.47 -14.79 3.93
CA GLU A 1 5.70 -14.04 4.24
C GLU A 1 5.31 -12.64 4.69
N ASP A 2 5.75 -12.24 5.88
CA ASP A 2 5.40 -10.95 6.45
C ASP A 2 6.28 -9.83 5.87
N LEU A 3 5.62 -8.86 5.23
CA LEU A 3 6.24 -7.63 4.73
C LEU A 3 5.98 -6.50 5.73
N VAL A 4 7.02 -5.78 6.10
CA VAL A 4 6.98 -4.65 7.04
C VAL A 4 7.36 -3.38 6.30
N ILE A 5 6.48 -2.36 6.36
CA ILE A 5 6.72 -1.03 5.81
C ILE A 5 6.80 -0.06 6.98
N THR A 6 7.91 0.66 7.11
CA THR A 6 8.09 1.70 8.13
C THR A 6 7.89 3.07 7.51
N VAL A 7 6.97 3.84 8.11
CA VAL A 7 6.59 5.18 7.66
C VAL A 7 6.88 6.18 8.78
N GLU A 8 7.60 7.25 8.47
CA GLU A 8 7.92 8.33 9.40
C GLU A 8 7.75 9.68 8.70
N ASN A 9 7.07 10.63 9.35
CA ASN A 9 6.79 11.96 8.79
C ASN A 9 6.20 11.87 7.37
N SER A 10 5.26 10.96 7.16
CA SER A 10 4.61 10.68 5.86
C SER A 10 5.54 10.18 4.75
N HIS A 11 6.74 9.70 5.09
CA HIS A 11 7.70 9.13 4.14
C HIS A 11 8.00 7.68 4.49
N ILE A 12 8.12 6.84 3.46
CA ILE A 12 8.54 5.46 3.65
C ILE A 12 10.06 5.44 3.87
N ARG A 13 10.48 4.89 5.01
CA ARG A 13 11.89 4.75 5.40
C ARG A 13 12.45 3.39 5.06
N LYS A 14 11.63 2.35 5.16
CA LYS A 14 12.08 0.97 5.09
C LYS A 14 10.96 0.06 4.58
N ILE A 15 11.31 -0.91 3.75
CA ILE A 15 10.44 -2.00 3.30
C ILE A 15 11.23 -3.31 3.43
N GLU A 16 10.79 -4.22 4.29
CA GLU A 16 11.50 -5.45 4.62
C GLU A 16 10.59 -6.68 4.58
N GLN A 17 11.16 -7.84 4.23
CA GLN A 17 10.52 -9.14 4.43
C GLN A 17 11.17 -9.83 5.63
N LYS A 18 10.36 -10.18 6.65
CA LYS A 18 10.87 -10.74 7.91
C LYS A 18 11.67 -12.02 7.73
N GLU A 19 11.24 -12.90 6.83
CA GLU A 19 11.76 -14.29 6.77
C GLU A 19 12.93 -14.48 5.79
N LYS A 20 13.14 -13.60 4.82
CA LYS A 20 14.18 -13.81 3.79
C LYS A 20 15.40 -12.91 3.89
N LYS A 21 15.41 -11.86 4.73
CA LYS A 21 16.39 -10.75 4.62
C LYS A 21 16.63 -10.35 3.15
N ALA A 22 15.66 -10.61 2.27
CA ALA A 22 15.74 -10.27 0.87
C ALA A 22 15.41 -8.79 0.85
N ASN A 23 16.46 -7.99 0.73
CA ASN A 23 16.34 -6.55 0.60
C ASN A 23 15.50 -6.24 -0.64
N LEU A 24 14.20 -6.01 -0.44
CA LEU A 24 13.31 -5.39 -1.42
C LEU A 24 13.80 -3.99 -1.80
N ILE A 25 14.85 -3.47 -1.13
CA ILE A 25 15.68 -2.34 -1.57
C ILE A 25 16.08 -2.46 -3.05
N LYS A 26 16.31 -3.66 -3.60
CA LYS A 26 16.58 -3.80 -5.04
C LYS A 26 15.38 -3.44 -5.92
N LYS A 27 14.16 -3.70 -5.44
CA LYS A 27 12.89 -3.40 -6.14
C LYS A 27 12.40 -1.97 -5.86
N TYR A 28 12.74 -1.43 -4.69
CA TYR A 28 12.36 -0.11 -4.20
C TYR A 28 13.57 0.59 -3.58
N PRO A 29 14.52 1.10 -4.38
CA PRO A 29 15.73 1.73 -3.86
C PRO A 29 15.39 3.05 -3.15
N ILE A 30 15.58 3.09 -1.83
CA ILE A 30 15.42 4.30 -1.01
C ILE A 30 16.80 4.94 -0.85
N SER A 31 16.94 6.20 -1.26
CA SER A 31 18.18 6.99 -1.11
C SER A 31 17.87 8.47 -0.97
N GLU A 32 18.88 9.32 -0.73
CA GLU A 32 18.67 10.79 -0.70
C GLU A 32 18.05 11.33 -2.00
N LYS A 33 18.38 10.71 -3.14
CA LYS A 33 17.90 11.09 -4.49
C LYS A 33 16.60 10.39 -4.89
N THR A 34 16.19 9.36 -4.13
CA THR A 34 15.04 8.52 -4.43
C THR A 34 14.20 8.35 -3.19
N LYS A 35 13.09 9.08 -3.13
CA LYS A 35 12.15 9.02 -2.02
C LYS A 35 10.94 8.21 -2.41
N ILE A 36 10.43 7.43 -1.46
CA ILE A 36 9.16 6.72 -1.61
C ILE A 36 8.14 7.41 -0.73
N LYS A 37 7.00 7.76 -1.33
CA LYS A 37 5.87 8.34 -0.63
C LYS A 37 4.67 7.42 -0.72
N ILE A 38 3.83 7.49 0.31
CA ILE A 38 2.47 6.98 0.22
C ILE A 38 1.72 7.91 -0.72
N ASP A 39 1.06 7.34 -1.72
CA ASP A 39 0.17 8.08 -2.59
C ASP A 39 -1.22 8.15 -1.97
N HIS A 40 -1.82 6.99 -1.77
CA HIS A 40 -3.12 6.85 -1.11
C HIS A 40 -3.25 5.50 -0.42
N ILE A 41 -4.23 5.44 0.48
CA ILE A 41 -4.77 4.21 1.06
C ILE A 41 -6.17 4.06 0.50
N SER A 42 -6.47 2.93 -0.13
CA SER A 42 -7.77 2.66 -0.75
C SER A 42 -8.41 1.42 -0.16
N ILE A 43 -9.74 1.34 -0.26
CA ILE A 43 -10.51 0.15 0.07
C ILE A 43 -11.12 -0.38 -1.23
N GLY A 44 -10.86 -1.65 -1.55
CA GLY A 44 -11.52 -2.33 -2.65
C GLY A 44 -13.02 -2.47 -2.39
N MET A 45 -13.83 -2.21 -3.41
CA MET A 45 -15.30 -2.25 -3.34
C MET A 45 -15.91 -3.21 -4.37
N ASN A 46 -15.08 -3.87 -5.21
CA ASN A 46 -15.57 -4.71 -6.28
C ASN A 46 -15.93 -6.12 -5.76
N GLU A 47 -17.22 -6.44 -5.78
CA GLU A 47 -17.76 -7.75 -5.39
C GLU A 47 -17.50 -8.84 -6.43
N LYS A 48 -17.22 -8.45 -7.68
CA LYS A 48 -16.96 -9.39 -8.78
C LYS A 48 -15.48 -9.74 -8.91
N ALA A 49 -14.59 -8.97 -8.30
CA ALA A 49 -13.16 -9.29 -8.26
C ALA A 49 -12.96 -10.54 -7.39
N SER A 50 -12.41 -11.60 -7.98
CA SER A 50 -12.38 -12.93 -7.36
C SER A 50 -11.02 -13.63 -7.46
N ASN A 51 -10.05 -13.06 -8.18
CA ASN A 51 -8.74 -13.66 -8.35
C ASN A 51 -7.72 -13.08 -7.36
N PRO A 52 -7.41 -13.77 -6.25
CA PRO A 52 -6.47 -13.26 -5.24
C PRO A 52 -5.00 -13.38 -5.66
N TYR A 53 -4.70 -14.09 -6.76
CA TYR A 53 -3.32 -14.30 -7.23
C TYR A 53 -2.80 -13.14 -8.09
N ILE A 54 -3.69 -12.28 -8.59
CA ILE A 54 -3.32 -11.07 -9.34
C ILE A 54 -3.39 -9.88 -8.39
N LEU A 55 -2.25 -9.26 -8.07
CA LEU A 55 -2.16 -8.16 -7.09
C LEU A 55 -3.15 -7.01 -7.36
N VAL A 56 -3.28 -6.61 -8.62
CA VAL A 56 -4.20 -5.53 -9.04
C VAL A 56 -5.67 -5.94 -8.86
N GLU A 57 -5.97 -7.22 -9.04
CA GLU A 57 -7.32 -7.73 -8.86
C GLU A 57 -7.65 -7.89 -7.37
N LEU A 58 -6.70 -8.42 -6.60
CA LEU A 58 -6.76 -8.51 -5.14
C LEU A 58 -7.01 -7.14 -4.50
N ALA A 59 -6.32 -6.09 -4.96
CA ALA A 59 -6.52 -4.72 -4.46
C ALA A 59 -7.93 -4.16 -4.72
N LYS A 60 -8.65 -4.66 -5.72
CA LYS A 60 -10.03 -4.26 -6.03
C LYS A 60 -11.08 -5.02 -5.23
N MET A 61 -10.74 -6.21 -4.73
CA MET A 61 -11.67 -7.08 -4.02
C MET A 61 -12.32 -6.36 -2.85
N ARG A 62 -13.64 -6.55 -2.69
CA ARG A 62 -14.41 -5.90 -1.63
C ARG A 62 -13.79 -6.11 -0.24
N GLY A 63 -13.54 -5.02 0.47
CA GLY A 63 -13.01 -5.01 1.84
C GLY A 63 -11.49 -5.19 1.96
N VAL A 64 -10.77 -5.29 0.84
CA VAL A 64 -9.30 -5.31 0.84
C VAL A 64 -8.77 -3.89 0.96
N VAL A 65 -7.99 -3.61 2.00
CA VAL A 65 -7.26 -2.35 2.11
C VAL A 65 -5.99 -2.45 1.29
N ASN A 66 -5.69 -1.45 0.48
CA ASN A 66 -4.46 -1.39 -0.31
C ASN A 66 -3.69 -0.11 0.02
N LEU A 67 -2.41 -0.27 0.34
CA LEU A 67 -1.47 0.84 0.42
C LEU A 67 -0.79 0.98 -0.94
N MET A 68 -0.96 2.14 -1.58
CA MET A 68 -0.28 2.47 -2.83
C MET A 68 0.88 3.43 -2.56
N ILE A 69 2.02 3.13 -3.18
CA ILE A 69 3.25 3.92 -3.02
C ILE A 69 3.76 4.36 -4.38
N PHE A 70 4.43 5.51 -4.40
CA PHE A 70 5.18 5.99 -5.56
C PHE A 70 6.63 6.28 -5.20
N GLN A 71 7.50 5.92 -6.13
CA GLN A 71 8.91 6.28 -6.10
C GLN A 71 9.12 7.57 -6.90
N LEU A 72 9.54 8.62 -6.20
CA LEU A 72 9.94 9.89 -6.78
C LEU A 72 11.45 9.85 -7.02
N GLN A 73 11.88 9.98 -8.28
CA GLN A 73 13.25 10.39 -8.58
C GLN A 73 13.34 11.91 -8.49
N GLY A 74 14.45 12.42 -7.95
CA GLY A 74 14.72 13.85 -7.76
C GLY A 74 14.84 14.67 -9.04
N SER A 75 13.84 14.67 -9.91
CA SER A 75 13.69 15.68 -10.95
C SER A 75 12.88 16.85 -10.39
N ARG A 76 13.38 18.06 -10.58
CA ARG A 76 12.80 19.34 -10.14
C ARG A 76 11.53 19.72 -10.93
N SER A 77 10.77 18.73 -11.43
CA SER A 77 9.57 18.97 -12.22
C SER A 77 8.34 19.03 -11.31
N PRO A 78 7.52 20.08 -11.39
CA PRO A 78 6.24 20.16 -10.64
C PRO A 78 5.26 19.04 -11.01
N LEU A 79 5.53 18.30 -12.09
CA LEU A 79 4.72 17.17 -12.54
C LEU A 79 5.08 15.83 -11.89
N ASN A 80 6.09 15.76 -11.00
CA ASN A 80 6.44 14.59 -10.16
C ASN A 80 6.03 13.22 -10.76
N ILE A 81 6.55 12.88 -11.93
CA ILE A 81 6.17 11.65 -12.63
C ILE A 81 6.74 10.47 -11.84
N PRO A 82 5.90 9.55 -11.32
CA PRO A 82 6.37 8.42 -10.55
C PRO A 82 7.07 7.41 -11.47
N ASN A 83 8.33 7.07 -11.15
CA ASN A 83 9.10 6.10 -11.94
C ASN A 83 8.72 4.64 -11.62
N HIS A 84 8.19 4.41 -10.44
CA HIS A 84 7.76 3.10 -10.00
C HIS A 84 6.60 3.22 -9.02
N SER A 85 5.65 2.30 -9.11
CA SER A 85 4.51 2.20 -8.20
C SER A 85 4.43 0.83 -7.57
N GLY A 86 4.13 0.77 -6.28
CA GLY A 86 3.90 -0.46 -5.54
C GLY A 86 2.48 -0.54 -5.00
N ASN A 87 1.88 -1.73 -5.06
CA ASN A 87 0.60 -2.05 -4.41
C ASN A 87 0.85 -3.08 -3.30
N PHE A 88 0.31 -2.82 -2.12
CA PHE A 88 0.37 -3.70 -0.96
C PHE A 88 -1.05 -3.98 -0.44
N PRO A 89 -1.78 -4.90 -1.09
CA PRO A 89 -3.12 -5.29 -0.64
C PRO A 89 -3.06 -6.14 0.63
N ALA A 90 -3.95 -5.83 1.58
CA ALA A 90 -4.09 -6.45 2.89
C ALA A 90 -5.54 -6.94 3.09
N PRO A 91 -5.86 -8.18 2.67
CA PRO A 91 -7.24 -8.67 2.63
C PRO A 91 -7.85 -9.06 3.98
N LYS A 92 -7.06 -9.17 5.05
CA LYS A 92 -7.50 -9.62 6.38
C LYS A 92 -7.10 -8.63 7.48
N ILE A 93 -7.25 -7.35 7.20
CA ILE A 93 -6.90 -6.27 8.13
C ILE A 93 -8.16 -5.62 8.72
N SER A 94 -7.99 -4.94 9.85
CA SER A 94 -9.00 -4.01 10.37
C SER A 94 -8.50 -2.58 10.14
N LEU A 95 -9.40 -1.70 9.72
CA LEU A 95 -9.10 -0.29 9.45
C LEU A 95 -10.01 0.58 10.30
N GLU A 96 -9.39 1.54 10.97
CA GLU A 96 -10.03 2.57 11.77
C GLU A 96 -9.65 3.94 11.20
N VAL A 97 -10.64 4.82 11.08
CA VAL A 97 -10.48 6.21 10.62
C VAL A 97 -11.19 7.10 11.63
N ASP A 98 -10.48 8.08 12.19
CA ASP A 98 -11.00 9.04 13.18
C ASP A 98 -11.72 8.38 14.37
N GLY A 99 -11.22 7.24 14.85
CA GLY A 99 -11.80 6.48 15.95
C GLY A 99 -12.95 5.55 15.56
N GLU A 100 -13.37 5.53 14.30
CA GLU A 100 -14.39 4.61 13.79
C GLU A 100 -13.77 3.45 13.00
N GLN A 101 -14.02 2.22 13.47
CA GLN A 101 -13.68 1.02 12.71
C GLN A 101 -14.61 0.88 11.50
N ILE A 102 -14.06 1.04 10.30
CA ILE A 102 -14.77 0.92 9.02
C ILE A 102 -14.59 -0.46 8.36
N ILE A 103 -13.49 -1.15 8.68
CA ILE A 103 -13.24 -2.53 8.24
C ILE A 103 -12.85 -3.38 9.45
N ARG A 104 -13.44 -4.57 9.55
CA ARG A 104 -13.09 -5.57 10.56
C ARG A 104 -12.71 -6.88 9.88
N ASN A 105 -11.43 -7.25 9.96
CA ASN A 105 -10.90 -8.47 9.35
C ASN A 105 -11.33 -8.65 7.87
N GLY A 106 -11.13 -7.61 7.06
CA GLY A 106 -11.50 -7.58 5.64
C GLY A 106 -13.00 -7.42 5.34
N LYS A 107 -13.86 -7.27 6.35
CA LYS A 107 -15.29 -7.01 6.17
C LYS A 107 -15.61 -5.54 6.38
N LEU A 108 -16.22 -4.90 5.38
CA LEU A 108 -16.76 -3.55 5.48
C LEU A 108 -17.90 -3.51 6.50
N LYS A 109 -17.87 -2.53 7.40
CA LYS A 109 -18.99 -2.21 8.29
C LYS A 109 -20.09 -1.55 7.44
N THR A 110 -21.31 -2.08 7.51
CA THR A 110 -22.41 -1.84 6.56
C THR A 110 -23.02 -0.42 6.56
N ASN A 111 -22.44 0.56 7.27
CA ASN A 111 -23.03 1.89 7.49
C ASN A 111 -22.19 3.06 6.93
N ILE A 112 -21.44 2.85 5.85
CA ILE A 112 -20.77 3.96 5.14
C ILE A 112 -21.84 4.60 4.23
N TYR A 113 -22.42 5.71 4.68
CA TYR A 113 -23.41 6.52 3.95
C TYR A 113 -22.76 7.32 2.83
#